data_AF-A0AAW0S1S0-F1
#
_entry.id   AF-A0AAW0S1S0-F1
#
_cell.length_a   1.000
_cell.length_b   1.000
_cell.length_c   1.000
_cell.angle_alpha   90.00
_cell.angle_beta   90.00
_cell.angle_gamma   90.00
#
_symmetry.space_group_name_H-M   'P 1'
#
loop_
_entity.id
_entity.type
_entity.pdbx_description
1 polymer ?
#
loop_
_entity_poly.entity_id
_entity_poly.type
_entity_poly.pdbx_seq_one_letter_code
_entity_poly.pdbx_strand_id
1 'polypeptide(L)'
;MTATSDESQSPPPPTPGRKGVPIVVDADDVLEGDTVPRLTAVIGMDPAQVIRGWEAQSTEGMVPLDKSYMQGICDLTGIDTFKSARRLDIDDMYRSWRETYGEEVAEYIAKVTESYLPDYDYMKSKKI
;
A
#
# COMPACT_ATOMS: atom_id res chain seq x y z
N MET A 1 -15.14 11.84 52.23
CA MET A 1 -15.82 10.81 51.40
C MET A 1 -16.67 11.59 50.41
N THR A 2 -16.46 11.61 49.11
CA THR A 2 -15.68 10.76 48.19
C THR A 2 -15.21 11.66 47.03
N ALA A 3 -13.92 11.61 46.71
CA ALA A 3 -13.40 12.20 45.48
C ALA A 3 -13.81 11.29 44.32
N THR A 4 -14.61 11.80 43.39
CA THR A 4 -14.84 11.15 42.11
C THR A 4 -13.59 11.40 41.26
N SER A 5 -12.80 10.35 41.07
CA SER A 5 -11.71 10.34 40.10
C SER A 5 -12.29 10.54 38.71
N ASP A 6 -11.90 11.64 38.07
CA ASP A 6 -12.17 11.91 36.66
C ASP A 6 -11.36 10.90 35.84
N GLU A 7 -12.06 9.89 35.32
CA GLU A 7 -11.50 8.86 34.46
C GLU A 7 -11.09 9.54 33.15
N SER A 8 -9.79 9.73 32.96
CA SER A 8 -9.18 10.31 31.76
C SER A 8 -9.46 9.42 30.54
N GLN A 9 -10.66 9.52 29.98
CA GLN A 9 -11.02 8.92 28.70
C GLN A 9 -10.24 9.65 27.61
N SER A 10 -9.29 8.94 27.00
CA SER A 10 -8.67 9.36 25.75
C SER A 10 -9.75 9.68 24.72
N PRO A 11 -9.59 10.77 23.94
CA PRO A 11 -10.58 11.14 22.93
C PRO A 11 -10.80 9.97 21.95
N PRO A 12 -12.03 9.79 21.45
CA PRO A 12 -12.32 8.75 20.46
C PRO A 12 -11.43 8.95 19.24
N PRO A 13 -10.98 7.86 18.59
CA PRO A 13 -10.13 7.96 17.41
C PRO A 13 -10.80 8.80 16.33
N PRO A 14 -10.04 9.63 15.59
CA PRO A 14 -10.60 10.43 14.52
C PRO A 14 -11.26 9.53 13.48
N THR A 15 -12.46 9.89 13.03
CA THR A 15 -13.14 9.14 11.97
C THR A 15 -12.42 9.37 10.64
N PRO A 16 -11.90 8.31 9.99
CA PRO A 16 -11.26 8.41 8.68
C PRO A 16 -12.19 9.05 7.65
N GLY A 17 -11.63 9.87 6.75
CA GLY A 17 -12.39 10.51 5.66
C GLY A 17 -13.18 11.77 6.04
N ARG A 18 -13.15 12.18 7.32
CA ARG A 18 -13.61 13.53 7.69
C ARG A 18 -12.69 14.60 7.12
N LYS A 19 -13.23 15.81 6.90
CA LYS A 19 -12.45 16.97 6.42
C LYS A 19 -11.23 17.19 7.33
N GLY A 20 -10.03 17.09 6.75
CA GLY A 20 -8.75 17.26 7.46
C GLY A 20 -8.20 15.99 8.11
N VAL A 21 -8.85 14.83 7.97
CA VAL A 21 -8.36 13.53 8.46
C VAL A 21 -7.99 12.65 7.25
N PRO A 22 -6.71 12.29 7.08
CA PRO A 22 -6.30 11.42 5.97
C PRO A 22 -6.89 10.01 6.13
N ILE A 23 -7.13 9.36 4.99
CA ILE A 23 -7.44 7.94 4.94
C ILE A 23 -6.14 7.21 4.60
N VAL A 24 -5.70 6.33 5.49
CA VAL A 24 -4.52 5.50 5.26
C VAL A 24 -4.99 4.14 4.79
N VAL A 25 -4.39 3.66 3.69
CA VAL A 25 -4.61 2.33 3.14
C VAL A 25 -3.27 1.65 2.96
N ASP A 26 -3.20 0.36 3.23
CA ASP A 26 -2.01 -0.45 3.02
C ASP A 26 -2.08 -1.14 1.65
N ALA A 27 -0.96 -1.13 0.91
CA ALA A 27 -0.93 -1.67 -0.45
C ALA A 27 -1.30 -3.16 -0.50
N ASP A 28 -0.88 -3.96 0.48
CA ASP A 28 -1.21 -5.38 0.50
C ASP A 28 -2.68 -5.65 0.79
N ASP A 29 -3.34 -4.79 1.57
CA ASP A 29 -4.79 -4.90 1.79
C ASP A 29 -5.60 -4.41 0.58
N VAL A 30 -5.03 -3.55 -0.26
CA VAL A 30 -5.63 -3.15 -1.54
C VAL A 30 -5.52 -4.29 -2.55
N LEU A 31 -4.37 -4.97 -2.61
CA LEU A 31 -4.14 -6.08 -3.54
C LEU A 31 -4.89 -7.34 -3.15
N GLU A 32 -4.82 -7.76 -1.88
CA GLU A 32 -5.32 -9.08 -1.43
C GLU A 32 -6.49 -9.00 -0.42
N GLY A 33 -6.86 -7.81 0.07
CA GLY A 33 -7.82 -7.62 1.16
C GLY A 33 -9.19 -7.03 0.78
N ASP A 34 -9.90 -6.54 1.80
CA ASP A 34 -11.22 -5.90 1.70
C ASP A 34 -11.15 -4.36 1.78
N THR A 35 -9.94 -3.79 1.72
CA THR A 35 -9.74 -2.34 1.89
C THR A 35 -10.48 -1.52 0.84
N VAL A 36 -10.53 -1.97 -0.42
CA VAL A 36 -11.23 -1.22 -1.48
C VAL A 36 -12.74 -1.09 -1.18
N PRO A 37 -13.51 -2.17 -0.90
CA PRO A 37 -14.90 -2.04 -0.44
C PRO A 37 -15.10 -1.16 0.80
N ARG A 38 -14.18 -1.22 1.77
CA ARG A 38 -14.26 -0.39 2.98
C ARG A 38 -14.03 1.09 2.67
N LEU A 39 -13.06 1.36 1.80
CA LEU A 39 -12.77 2.70 1.31
C LEU A 39 -13.97 3.28 0.56
N THR A 40 -14.63 2.52 -0.33
CA THR A 40 -15.81 3.01 -1.05
C THR A 40 -16.93 3.40 -0.09
N ALA A 41 -17.17 2.61 0.96
CA ALA A 41 -18.15 2.96 2.00
C ALA A 41 -17.77 4.27 2.73
N VAL A 42 -16.48 4.45 3.08
CA VAL A 42 -15.99 5.67 3.77
C VAL A 42 -16.20 6.93 2.92
N ILE A 43 -16.00 6.84 1.60
CA ILE A 43 -16.11 7.99 0.69
C ILE A 43 -17.51 8.13 0.06
N GLY A 44 -18.47 7.29 0.43
CA GLY A 44 -19.85 7.36 -0.08
C GLY A 44 -20.03 6.84 -1.50
N MET A 45 -19.17 5.94 -1.96
CA MET A 45 -19.28 5.23 -3.25
C MET A 45 -19.90 3.84 -3.07
N ASP A 46 -20.59 3.36 -4.11
CA ASP A 46 -21.16 2.00 -4.14
C ASP A 46 -20.07 0.94 -4.34
N PRO A 47 -19.84 0.02 -3.37
CA PRO A 47 -18.86 -1.05 -3.52
C PRO A 47 -19.15 -1.99 -4.71
N ALA A 48 -20.42 -2.11 -5.14
CA ALA A 48 -20.81 -2.97 -6.25
C ALA A 48 -20.33 -2.43 -7.62
N GLN A 49 -19.97 -1.15 -7.70
CA GLN A 49 -19.44 -0.52 -8.91
C GLN A 49 -17.92 -0.62 -9.04
N VAL A 50 -17.23 -1.24 -8.07
CA VAL A 50 -15.77 -1.40 -8.10
C VAL A 50 -15.38 -2.41 -9.17
N ILE A 51 -14.74 -1.91 -10.23
CA ILE A 51 -14.18 -2.74 -11.29
C ILE A 51 -12.90 -3.40 -10.79
N ARG A 52 -12.84 -4.73 -10.86
CA ARG A 52 -11.66 -5.54 -10.46
C ARG A 52 -10.93 -6.20 -11.62
N GLY A 53 -11.57 -6.22 -12.79
CA GLY A 53 -11.03 -6.78 -14.02
C GLY A 53 -11.41 -5.93 -15.22
N TRP A 54 -10.53 -5.90 -16.20
CA TRP A 54 -10.67 -5.11 -17.42
C TRP A 54 -10.00 -5.85 -18.58
N GLU A 55 -10.24 -5.38 -19.80
CA GLU A 55 -9.60 -5.94 -21.00
C GLU A 55 -8.19 -5.39 -21.17
N ALA A 56 -7.27 -6.24 -21.61
CA ALA A 56 -5.93 -5.82 -21.96
C ALA A 56 -5.99 -4.79 -23.11
N GLN A 57 -5.13 -3.78 -23.03
CA GLN A 57 -5.05 -2.70 -24.01
C GLN A 57 -3.92 -2.97 -24.99
N SER A 58 -4.13 -2.62 -26.27
CA SER A 58 -3.06 -2.71 -27.27
C SER A 58 -2.03 -1.60 -27.06
N THR A 59 -0.75 -1.95 -27.14
CA THR A 59 0.38 -0.99 -27.23
C THR A 59 0.79 -0.70 -28.67
N GLU A 60 -0.01 -1.13 -29.65
CA GLU A 60 0.25 -0.86 -31.06
C GLU A 60 0.20 0.64 -31.35
N GLY A 61 1.21 1.15 -32.08
CA GLY A 61 1.34 2.56 -32.40
C GLY A 61 2.01 3.42 -31.30
N MET A 62 2.30 2.86 -30.12
CA MET A 62 3.13 3.55 -29.12
C MET A 62 4.59 3.69 -29.61
N VAL A 63 5.22 4.81 -29.28
CA VAL A 63 6.67 4.96 -29.51
C VAL A 63 7.43 3.98 -28.60
N PRO A 64 8.64 3.50 -29.00
CA PRO A 64 9.36 2.46 -28.26
C PRO A 64 9.63 2.80 -26.80
N LEU A 65 9.89 4.08 -26.50
CA LEU A 65 10.12 4.54 -25.13
C LEU A 65 8.86 4.35 -24.28
N ASP A 66 7.70 4.80 -24.77
CA ASP A 66 6.43 4.68 -24.05
C ASP A 66 6.02 3.22 -23.86
N LYS A 67 6.22 2.42 -24.91
CA LYS A 67 5.96 0.98 -24.85
C LYS A 67 6.80 0.30 -23.76
N SER A 68 8.04 0.72 -23.54
CA SER A 68 8.95 0.07 -22.58
C SER A 68 8.43 0.07 -21.13
N TYR A 69 7.66 1.08 -20.73
CA TYR A 69 7.09 1.18 -19.38
C TYR A 69 5.57 1.00 -19.33
N MET A 70 4.84 1.17 -20.44
CA MET A 70 3.38 0.98 -20.49
C MET A 70 2.96 -0.47 -20.73
N GLN A 71 3.80 -1.30 -21.36
CA GLN A 71 3.43 -2.66 -21.76
C GLN A 71 2.85 -3.49 -20.60
N GLY A 72 3.52 -3.47 -19.43
CA GLY A 72 3.06 -4.21 -18.27
C GLY A 72 1.68 -3.79 -17.79
N ILE A 73 1.35 -2.48 -17.83
CA ILE A 73 0.03 -1.97 -17.44
C ILE A 73 -1.03 -2.38 -18.47
N CYS A 74 -0.70 -2.25 -19.75
CA CYS A 74 -1.62 -2.58 -20.84
C CYS A 74 -1.97 -4.07 -20.89
N ASP A 75 -1.06 -4.96 -20.49
CA ASP A 75 -1.30 -6.40 -20.49
C ASP A 75 -2.12 -6.89 -19.28
N LEU A 76 -2.30 -6.06 -18.24
CA LEU A 76 -3.11 -6.43 -17.08
C LEU A 76 -4.58 -6.53 -17.46
N THR A 77 -5.23 -7.59 -16.97
CA THR A 77 -6.67 -7.79 -17.07
C THR A 77 -7.39 -7.66 -15.72
N GLY A 78 -6.66 -7.21 -14.69
CA GLY A 78 -7.17 -7.06 -13.34
C GLY A 78 -6.06 -6.76 -12.34
N ILE A 79 -6.40 -6.89 -11.06
CA ILE A 79 -5.48 -6.66 -9.95
C ILE A 79 -4.42 -7.78 -9.90
N ASP A 80 -3.15 -7.43 -10.09
CA ASP A 80 -2.03 -8.36 -9.98
C ASP A 80 -1.61 -8.56 -8.50
N THR A 81 -2.18 -9.59 -7.88
CA THR A 81 -1.87 -9.95 -6.48
C THR A 81 -0.44 -10.46 -6.28
N PHE A 82 0.29 -10.85 -7.33
CA PHE A 82 1.69 -11.27 -7.19
C PHE A 82 2.62 -10.11 -6.83
N LYS A 83 2.15 -8.86 -6.93
CA LYS A 83 2.85 -7.67 -6.45
C LYS A 83 2.78 -7.45 -4.94
N SER A 84 2.05 -8.30 -4.20
CA SER A 84 1.97 -8.17 -2.74
C SER A 84 3.31 -8.44 -2.06
N ALA A 85 3.63 -7.62 -1.06
CA ALA A 85 4.78 -7.78 -0.20
C ALA A 85 4.60 -8.91 0.83
N ARG A 86 3.39 -9.44 1.03
CA ARG A 86 3.10 -10.54 1.99
C ARG A 86 3.89 -11.81 1.74
N ARG A 87 4.35 -12.00 0.51
CA ARG A 87 5.09 -13.19 0.05
C ARG A 87 6.59 -12.92 -0.09
N LEU A 88 7.04 -11.71 0.23
CA LEU A 88 8.45 -11.36 0.16
C LEU A 88 9.19 -11.91 1.37
N ASP A 89 10.33 -12.52 1.08
CA ASP A 89 11.35 -12.85 2.07
C ASP A 89 12.39 -11.73 2.08
N ILE A 90 12.63 -11.14 3.26
CA ILE A 90 13.52 -9.98 3.40
C ILE A 90 14.99 -10.37 3.15
N ASP A 91 15.39 -11.59 3.49
CA ASP A 91 16.76 -12.07 3.26
C ASP A 91 17.01 -12.31 1.77
N ASP A 92 16.01 -12.83 1.05
CA ASP A 92 16.06 -12.96 -0.41
C ASP A 92 16.08 -11.58 -1.09
N MET A 93 15.34 -10.59 -0.58
CA MET A 93 15.41 -9.22 -1.07
C MET A 93 16.81 -8.61 -0.89
N TYR A 94 17.43 -8.77 0.29
CA TYR A 94 18.80 -8.30 0.52
C TYR A 94 19.81 -9.00 -0.39
N ARG A 95 19.67 -10.31 -0.60
CA ARG A 95 20.49 -11.05 -1.57
C ARG A 95 20.35 -10.47 -2.97
N SER A 96 19.12 -10.21 -3.42
CA SER A 96 18.85 -9.63 -4.74
C SER A 96 19.47 -8.25 -4.92
N TRP A 97 19.47 -7.41 -3.87
CA TRP A 97 20.09 -6.08 -3.93
C TRP A 97 21.60 -6.17 -4.06
N ARG A 98 22.26 -7.08 -3.34
CA ARG A 98 23.70 -7.30 -3.47
C ARG A 98 24.08 -7.78 -4.87
N GLU A 99 23.31 -8.70 -5.43
CA GLU A 99 23.52 -9.20 -6.80
C GLU A 99 23.34 -8.10 -7.85
N THR A 100 22.36 -7.21 -7.64
CA THR A 100 21.99 -6.19 -8.63
C THR A 100 22.88 -4.93 -8.54
N TYR A 101 23.21 -4.49 -7.33
CA TYR A 101 23.82 -3.19 -7.07
C TYR A 101 25.21 -3.27 -6.42
N GLY A 102 25.65 -4.45 -6.01
CA GLY A 102 26.87 -4.65 -5.23
C GLY A 102 26.67 -4.45 -3.72
N GLU A 103 27.66 -4.88 -2.93
CA GLU A 103 27.59 -4.91 -1.47
C GLU A 103 27.33 -3.53 -0.85
N GLU A 104 28.13 -2.53 -1.21
CA GLU A 104 28.07 -1.19 -0.61
C GLU A 104 26.69 -0.54 -0.78
N VAL A 105 26.12 -0.64 -1.99
CA VAL A 105 24.80 -0.06 -2.28
C VAL A 105 23.69 -0.86 -1.58
N ALA A 106 23.80 -2.18 -1.53
CA ALA A 106 22.82 -3.03 -0.85
C ALA A 106 22.79 -2.78 0.66
N GLU A 107 23.95 -2.67 1.31
CA GLU A 107 24.07 -2.31 2.73
C GLU A 107 23.43 -0.93 3.01
N TYR A 108 23.67 0.03 2.12
CA TYR A 108 23.05 1.35 2.23
C TYR A 108 21.52 1.29 2.13
N ILE A 109 20.98 0.55 1.14
CA ILE A 109 19.53 0.38 0.98
C ILE A 109 18.91 -0.29 2.20
N ALA A 110 19.53 -1.36 2.72
CA ALA A 110 19.05 -2.08 3.90
C ALA A 110 19.00 -1.17 5.12
N LYS A 111 20.10 -0.47 5.41
CA LYS A 111 20.20 0.46 6.54
C LYS A 111 19.14 1.58 6.47
N VAL A 112 18.94 2.15 5.29
CA VAL A 112 17.93 3.19 5.09
C VAL A 112 16.53 2.63 5.30
N THR A 113 16.24 1.45 4.74
CA THR A 113 14.95 0.77 4.89
C THR A 113 14.62 0.50 6.36
N GLU A 114 15.57 -0.08 7.11
CA GLU A 114 15.42 -0.34 8.54
C GLU A 114 15.21 0.94 9.36
N SER A 115 15.88 2.04 8.98
CA SER A 115 15.73 3.31 9.70
C SER A 115 14.34 3.94 9.57
N TYR A 116 13.61 3.66 8.49
CA TYR A 116 12.26 4.19 8.25
C TYR A 116 11.14 3.18 8.55
N LEU A 117 11.48 1.92 8.86
CA LEU A 117 10.50 0.88 9.21
C LEU A 117 9.54 1.32 10.34
N PRO A 118 10.00 1.98 11.42
CA PRO A 118 9.11 2.44 12.49
C PRO A 118 8.05 3.44 12.04
N ASP A 119 8.39 4.34 11.10
CA ASP A 119 7.44 5.31 10.55
C ASP A 119 6.39 4.62 9.67
N TYR A 120 6.82 3.62 8.89
CA TYR A 120 5.91 2.77 8.13
C TYR A 120 4.96 2.00 9.06
N ASP A 121 5.47 1.37 10.12
CA ASP A 121 4.65 0.63 11.09
C ASP A 121 3.65 1.54 11.81
N TYR A 122 4.06 2.76 12.15
CA TYR A 122 3.16 3.77 12.67
C TYR A 122 2.00 4.04 11.70
N MET A 123 2.30 4.33 10.42
CA MET A 123 1.27 4.58 9.41
C MET A 123 0.38 3.36 9.18
N LYS A 124 0.98 2.16 9.13
CA LYS A 124 0.28 0.88 8.99
C LYS A 124 -0.69 0.65 10.14
N SER A 125 -0.37 1.08 11.36
CA SER A 125 -1.27 1.01 12.51
C SER A 125 -2.49 1.95 12.41
N LYS A 126 -2.47 2.92 11.50
CA LYS A 126 -3.55 3.89 11.25
C LYS A 126 -4.41 3.56 10.04
N LYS A 127 -4.12 2.46 9.35
CA LYS A 127 -4.92 2.04 8.18
C LYS A 127 -6.36 1.81 8.59
N ILE A 128 -7.28 2.09 7.67
CA ILE A 128 -8.69 1.80 7.87
C ILE A 128 -8.90 0.32 8.02
#